data_AF-A0AAU9GCP2-F1
#
_entry.id   AF-A0AAU9GCP2-F1
#
_cell.length_a   1.000
_cell.length_b   1.000
_cell.length_c   1.000
_cell.angle_alpha   90.00
_cell.angle_beta   90.00
_cell.angle_gamma   90.00
#
_symmetry.space_group_name_H-M   'P 1'
#
loop_
_entity.id
_entity.type
_entity.pdbx_description
1 polymer ?
#
loop_
_entity_poly.entity_id
_entity_poly.type
_entity_poly.pdbx_seq_one_letter_code
_entity_poly.pdbx_strand_id
1 'polypeptide(L)'
;MGCATGTIKYSLFLFNALWAILGILVLIFGGLGWGAMPDQFAIGILVLGGIILIISLFGCCGAVRESPRMLWTYVSLLVVLLVLIAAFIVYNPRDVFKNYALKTVEDSWQLEQTKPGSMDYIQKTYSCCGRNSAQDYLEISYWNASVPNSCCKDNNCVNPLNLYAIGCITKVEEAFADEATVSRSLEWVLLGFDVVILSLAIILAIHYTNRRRRYNY
;
A
#
# COMPACT_ATOMS: atom_id res chain seq x y z
N MET A 1 28.69 -28.76 9.63
CA MET A 1 27.80 -28.20 8.58
C MET A 1 28.68 -27.59 7.50
N GLY A 2 28.34 -27.72 6.22
CA GLY A 2 29.11 -27.05 5.17
C GLY A 2 29.02 -25.52 5.32
N CYS A 3 30.10 -24.80 5.03
CA CYS A 3 30.18 -23.34 5.18
C CYS A 3 29.00 -22.63 4.48
N ALA A 4 28.64 -23.08 3.28
CA ALA A 4 27.52 -22.54 2.49
C ALA A 4 26.14 -22.69 3.15
N THR A 5 25.84 -23.82 3.81
CA THR A 5 24.55 -24.02 4.49
C THR A 5 24.43 -23.13 5.72
N GLY A 6 25.55 -22.87 6.41
CA GLY A 6 25.63 -21.90 7.50
C GLY A 6 25.24 -20.51 7.01
N THR A 7 25.89 -20.03 5.93
CA THR A 7 25.60 -18.72 5.34
C THR A 7 24.12 -18.57 4.98
N ILE A 8 23.54 -19.55 4.28
CA ILE A 8 22.12 -19.50 3.89
C ILE A 8 21.19 -19.39 5.11
N LYS A 9 21.47 -20.15 6.17
CA LYS A 9 20.68 -20.13 7.41
C LYS A 9 20.72 -18.75 8.08
N TYR A 10 21.91 -18.17 8.23
CA TYR A 10 22.06 -16.85 8.86
C TYR A 10 21.47 -15.73 8.01
N SER A 11 21.62 -15.79 6.68
CA SER A 11 20.99 -14.82 5.77
C SER A 11 19.47 -14.87 5.86
N LEU A 12 18.85 -16.06 5.80
CA LEU A 12 17.40 -16.20 5.94
C LEU A 12 16.89 -15.71 7.30
N PHE A 13 17.60 -16.04 8.38
CA PHE A 13 17.24 -15.55 9.71
C PHE A 13 17.33 -14.03 9.80
N LEU A 14 18.41 -13.43 9.30
CA LEU A 14 18.60 -11.98 9.31
C LEU A 14 17.49 -11.26 8.55
N PHE A 15 17.22 -11.67 7.30
CA PHE A 15 16.17 -11.04 6.50
C PHE A 15 14.79 -11.18 7.16
N ASN A 16 14.42 -12.37 7.62
CA ASN A 16 13.13 -12.55 8.29
C ASN A 16 13.04 -11.79 9.62
N ALA A 17 14.15 -11.64 10.35
CA ALA A 17 14.17 -10.83 11.58
C ALA A 17 13.95 -9.34 11.27
N LEU A 18 14.56 -8.81 10.21
CA LEU A 18 14.33 -7.44 9.75
C LEU A 18 12.86 -7.22 9.36
N TRP A 19 12.26 -8.15 8.60
CA TRP A 19 10.84 -8.09 8.25
C TRP A 19 9.91 -8.22 9.45
N ALA A 20 10.26 -9.04 10.44
CA ALA A 20 9.51 -9.12 11.69
C ALA A 20 9.52 -7.79 12.44
N ILE A 21 10.69 -7.13 12.55
CA ILE A 21 10.81 -5.80 13.18
C ILE A 21 9.95 -4.78 12.41
N LEU A 22 10.02 -4.78 11.08
CA LEU A 22 9.21 -3.91 10.23
C LEU A 22 7.71 -4.15 10.46
N GLY A 23 7.27 -5.41 10.53
CA GLY A 23 5.89 -5.77 10.84
C GLY A 23 5.44 -5.28 12.23
N ILE A 24 6.29 -5.40 13.25
CA ILE A 24 6.01 -4.87 14.60
C ILE A 24 5.85 -3.34 14.56
N LEU A 25 6.75 -2.64 13.87
CA LEU A 25 6.67 -1.19 13.72
C LEU A 25 5.36 -0.78 13.05
N VAL A 26 4.98 -1.45 11.95
CA VAL A 26 3.71 -1.20 11.25
C VAL A 26 2.51 -1.42 12.17
N LEU A 27 2.51 -2.47 12.99
CA LEU A 27 1.44 -2.72 13.97
C LEU A 27 1.36 -1.62 15.03
N ILE A 28 2.51 -1.16 15.56
CA ILE A 28 2.57 -0.08 16.55
C ILE A 28 2.04 1.22 15.94
N PHE A 29 2.51 1.60 14.75
CA PHE A 29 2.06 2.82 14.08
C PHE A 29 0.58 2.75 13.69
N GLY A 30 0.10 1.61 13.19
CA GLY A 30 -1.32 1.40 12.88
C GLY A 30 -2.21 1.52 14.12
N GLY A 31 -1.78 0.97 15.25
CA GLY A 31 -2.51 1.04 16.51
C GLY A 31 -2.51 2.43 17.13
N LEU A 32 -1.35 3.09 17.22
CA LEU A 32 -1.24 4.45 17.77
C LEU A 32 -1.93 5.48 16.87
N GLY A 33 -1.91 5.27 15.55
CA GLY A 33 -2.50 6.15 14.54
C GLY A 33 -3.99 5.92 14.29
N TRP A 34 -4.66 5.00 15.00
CA TRP A 34 -6.05 4.62 14.71
C TRP A 34 -6.99 5.84 14.66
N GLY A 35 -6.89 6.76 15.62
CA GLY A 35 -7.75 7.95 15.68
C GLY A 35 -7.46 9.03 14.64
N ALA A 36 -6.39 8.90 13.86
CA ALA A 36 -5.96 9.89 12.87
C ALA A 36 -6.33 9.51 11.42
N MET A 37 -6.83 8.30 11.19
CA MET A 37 -7.16 7.78 9.85
C MET A 37 -8.55 7.13 9.82
N PRO A 38 -9.17 6.97 8.64
CA PRO A 38 -10.43 6.24 8.54
C PRO A 38 -10.25 4.76 8.94
N ASP A 39 -11.25 4.18 9.62
CA ASP A 39 -11.16 2.83 10.20
C ASP A 39 -10.72 1.75 9.19
N GLN A 40 -11.18 1.85 7.94
CA GLN A 40 -10.83 0.89 6.88
C GLN A 40 -9.31 0.84 6.61
N PHE A 41 -8.65 2.01 6.63
CA PHE A 41 -7.20 2.08 6.43
C PHE A 41 -6.44 1.55 7.65
N ALA A 42 -6.90 1.87 8.86
CA ALA A 42 -6.30 1.37 10.10
C ALA A 42 -6.34 -0.16 10.16
N ILE A 43 -7.51 -0.74 9.87
CA ILE A 43 -7.69 -2.20 9.80
C ILE A 43 -6.76 -2.80 8.74
N GLY A 44 -6.69 -2.20 7.54
CA GLY A 44 -5.81 -2.67 6.47
C GLY A 44 -4.33 -2.71 6.87
N ILE A 45 -3.84 -1.65 7.52
CA ILE A 45 -2.45 -1.55 8.01
C ILE A 45 -2.16 -2.63 9.06
N LEU A 46 -3.09 -2.86 9.99
CA LEU A 46 -2.91 -3.86 11.04
C LEU A 46 -2.93 -5.29 10.48
N VAL A 47 -3.84 -5.58 9.55
CA VAL A 47 -3.89 -6.89 8.87
C VAL A 47 -2.59 -7.13 8.10
N LEU A 48 -2.12 -6.12 7.35
CA LEU A 48 -0.86 -6.21 6.61
C LEU A 48 0.33 -6.46 7.54
N GLY A 49 0.45 -5.67 8.62
CA GLY A 49 1.51 -5.83 9.62
C GLY A 49 1.48 -7.21 10.29
N GLY A 50 0.28 -7.73 10.58
CA GLY A 50 0.08 -9.06 11.14
C GLY A 50 0.51 -10.18 10.20
N ILE A 51 0.17 -10.09 8.92
CA ILE A 51 0.59 -11.08 7.89
C ILE A 51 2.11 -11.08 7.77
N ILE A 52 2.75 -9.90 7.66
CA ILE A 52 4.21 -9.76 7.59
C ILE A 52 4.87 -10.43 8.80
N LEU A 53 4.33 -10.18 10.01
CA LEU A 53 4.84 -10.76 11.25
C LEU A 53 4.74 -12.28 11.23
N ILE A 54 3.58 -12.84 10.88
CA ILE A 54 3.34 -14.28 10.86
C ILE A 54 4.29 -14.98 9.88
N ILE A 55 4.40 -14.48 8.64
CA ILE A 55 5.28 -15.04 7.62
C ILE A 55 6.74 -15.01 8.11
N SER A 56 7.17 -13.88 8.68
CA SER A 56 8.52 -13.70 9.21
C SER A 56 8.83 -14.63 10.38
N LEU A 57 7.86 -14.87 11.27
CA LEU A 57 7.99 -15.81 12.39
C LEU A 57 8.19 -17.25 11.91
N PHE A 58 7.44 -17.68 10.88
CA PHE A 58 7.66 -19.00 10.26
C PHE A 58 9.03 -19.12 9.61
N GLY A 59 9.51 -18.06 8.95
CA GLY A 59 10.86 -18.01 8.37
C GLY A 59 11.96 -18.13 9.43
N CYS A 60 11.90 -17.30 10.48
CA CYS A 60 12.83 -17.33 11.61
C CYS A 60 12.78 -18.66 12.37
N CYS A 61 11.59 -19.12 12.77
CA CYS A 61 11.43 -20.36 13.52
C CYS A 61 11.84 -21.58 12.69
N GLY A 62 11.53 -21.59 11.39
CA GLY A 62 11.92 -22.65 10.46
C GLY A 62 13.45 -22.75 10.33
N ALA A 63 14.14 -21.62 10.21
CA ALA A 63 15.59 -21.56 10.17
C ALA A 63 16.23 -22.01 11.50
N VAL A 64 15.76 -21.50 12.65
CA VAL A 64 16.33 -21.80 13.97
C VAL A 64 16.09 -23.24 14.39
N ARG A 65 14.85 -23.74 14.25
CA ARG A 65 14.46 -25.09 14.69
C ARG A 65 14.89 -26.19 13.73
N GLU A 66 15.50 -25.84 12.59
CA GLU A 66 15.90 -26.76 11.51
C GLU A 66 14.77 -27.72 11.10
N SER A 67 13.52 -27.28 11.23
CA SER A 67 12.33 -28.12 11.05
C SER A 67 11.89 -28.07 9.59
N PRO A 68 11.97 -29.20 8.84
CA PRO A 68 11.60 -29.21 7.43
C PRO A 68 10.13 -28.81 7.22
N ARG A 69 9.24 -29.20 8.13
CA ARG A 69 7.79 -28.90 8.01
C ARG A 69 7.53 -27.40 8.09
N MET A 70 8.19 -26.69 9.01
CA MET A 70 8.04 -25.24 9.17
C MET A 70 8.63 -24.45 7.99
N LEU A 71 9.72 -24.95 7.42
CA LEU A 71 10.30 -24.36 6.20
C LEU A 71 9.39 -24.58 4.98
N TRP A 72 8.76 -25.74 4.83
CA TRP A 72 7.80 -25.97 3.75
C TRP A 72 6.52 -25.13 3.90
N THR A 73 6.03 -24.91 5.12
CA THR A 73 4.92 -23.96 5.34
C THR A 73 5.33 -22.53 4.98
N TYR A 74 6.54 -22.11 5.36
CA TYR A 74 7.08 -20.80 4.98
C TYR A 74 7.20 -20.63 3.45
N VAL A 75 7.75 -21.63 2.76
CA VAL A 75 7.81 -21.67 1.28
C VAL A 75 6.42 -21.55 0.66
N SER A 76 5.43 -22.27 1.20
CA SER A 76 4.04 -22.21 0.69
C SER A 76 3.45 -20.81 0.84
N LEU A 77 3.69 -20.14 1.98
CA LEU A 77 3.24 -18.76 2.21
C LEU A 77 3.90 -17.78 1.24
N LEU A 78 5.21 -17.91 1.01
CA LEU A 78 5.94 -17.06 0.05
C LEU A 78 5.45 -17.25 -1.39
N VAL A 79 5.12 -18.48 -1.79
CA VAL A 79 4.57 -18.73 -3.13
C VAL A 79 3.20 -18.04 -3.29
N VAL A 80 2.33 -18.13 -2.29
CA VAL A 80 1.04 -17.41 -2.32
C VAL A 80 1.28 -15.90 -2.42
N LEU A 81 2.20 -15.37 -1.61
CA LEU A 81 2.54 -13.94 -1.64
C LEU A 81 3.06 -13.51 -3.02
N LEU A 82 3.96 -14.27 -3.63
CA LEU A 82 4.48 -14.00 -4.97
C LEU A 82 3.39 -13.99 -6.03
N VAL A 83 2.44 -14.93 -5.97
CA VAL A 83 1.30 -14.95 -6.90
C VAL A 83 0.43 -13.71 -6.73
N LEU A 84 0.18 -13.28 -5.49
CA LEU A 84 -0.58 -12.05 -5.21
C LEU A 84 0.12 -10.80 -5.73
N ILE A 85 1.43 -10.68 -5.50
CA ILE A 85 2.23 -9.54 -6.00
C ILE A 85 2.26 -9.54 -7.53
N ALA A 86 2.50 -10.70 -8.15
CA ALA A 86 2.50 -10.83 -9.60
C ALA A 86 1.12 -10.49 -10.20
N ALA A 87 0.03 -10.96 -9.59
CA ALA A 87 -1.32 -10.62 -10.00
C ALA A 87 -1.56 -9.11 -9.88
N PHE A 88 -1.13 -8.48 -8.79
CA PHE A 88 -1.26 -7.03 -8.60
C PHE A 88 -0.54 -6.25 -9.71
N ILE A 89 0.70 -6.64 -10.06
CA ILE A 89 1.48 -6.02 -11.13
C ILE A 89 0.80 -6.21 -12.50
N VAL A 90 0.30 -7.41 -12.80
CA VAL A 90 -0.29 -7.75 -14.10
C VAL A 90 -1.65 -7.09 -14.29
N TYR A 91 -2.53 -7.15 -13.28
CA TYR A 91 -3.86 -6.55 -13.37
C TYR A 91 -3.85 -5.04 -13.20
N ASN A 92 -2.75 -4.47 -12.71
CA ASN A 92 -2.54 -3.05 -12.48
C ASN A 92 -3.82 -2.34 -11.98
N PRO A 93 -4.33 -2.72 -10.79
CA PRO A 93 -5.60 -2.20 -10.28
C PRO A 93 -5.59 -0.68 -10.09
N ARG A 94 -4.43 -0.03 -10.18
CA ARG A 94 -4.27 1.43 -10.15
C ARG A 94 -5.13 2.13 -11.18
N ASP A 95 -5.24 1.60 -12.40
CA ASP A 95 -6.08 2.21 -13.42
C ASP A 95 -7.55 2.16 -13.01
N VAL A 96 -7.97 1.07 -12.35
CA VAL A 96 -9.32 0.93 -11.78
C VAL A 96 -9.53 1.93 -10.64
N PHE A 97 -8.57 2.06 -9.72
CA PHE A 97 -8.65 3.01 -8.61
C PHE A 97 -8.64 4.47 -9.09
N LYS A 98 -7.81 4.80 -10.08
CA LYS A 98 -7.79 6.12 -10.72
C LYS A 98 -9.14 6.43 -11.34
N ASN A 99 -9.68 5.52 -12.14
CA ASN A 99 -10.99 5.69 -12.77
C ASN A 99 -12.12 5.80 -11.74
N TYR A 100 -12.05 5.04 -10.65
CA TYR A 100 -13.00 5.13 -9.55
C TYR A 100 -12.91 6.48 -8.82
N ALA A 101 -11.70 6.98 -8.56
CA ALA A 101 -11.49 8.29 -7.96
C ALA A 101 -12.01 9.41 -8.88
N LEU A 102 -11.72 9.36 -10.18
CA LEU A 102 -12.25 10.31 -11.16
C LEU A 102 -13.78 10.29 -11.23
N LYS A 103 -14.37 9.08 -11.20
CA LYS A 103 -15.82 8.94 -11.12
C LYS A 103 -16.39 9.53 -9.83
N THR A 104 -15.68 9.37 -8.71
CA THR A 104 -16.09 9.97 -7.42
C THR A 104 -16.09 11.50 -7.50
N VAL A 105 -15.09 12.11 -8.17
CA VAL A 105 -15.10 13.56 -8.43
C VAL A 105 -16.33 13.97 -9.25
N GLU A 106 -16.65 13.21 -10.30
CA GLU A 106 -17.82 13.47 -11.13
C GLU A 106 -19.13 13.35 -10.34
N ASP A 107 -19.31 12.26 -9.60
CA ASP A 107 -20.50 11.99 -8.80
C ASP A 107 -20.68 13.06 -7.70
N SER A 108 -19.58 13.45 -7.03
CA SER A 108 -19.58 14.55 -6.05
C SER A 108 -19.88 15.90 -6.68
N TRP A 109 -19.42 16.17 -7.91
CA TRP A 109 -19.74 17.39 -8.63
C TRP A 109 -21.22 17.48 -9.01
N GLN A 110 -21.82 16.37 -9.46
CA GLN A 110 -23.26 16.32 -9.72
C GLN A 110 -24.07 16.56 -8.44
N LEU A 111 -23.60 16.02 -7.31
CA LEU A 111 -24.23 16.26 -6.01
C LEU A 111 -24.05 17.72 -5.56
N GLU A 112 -22.89 18.34 -5.82
CA GLU A 112 -22.62 19.74 -5.50
C GLU A 112 -23.62 20.70 -6.16
N GLN A 113 -24.12 20.39 -7.36
CA GLN A 113 -25.13 21.23 -8.04
C GLN A 113 -26.46 21.32 -7.27
N THR A 114 -26.79 20.31 -6.47
CA THR A 114 -28.06 20.23 -5.71
C THR A 114 -27.87 20.36 -4.20
N LYS A 115 -26.69 20.01 -3.68
CA LYS A 115 -26.36 20.00 -2.26
C LYS A 115 -24.97 20.62 -2.04
N PRO A 116 -24.89 21.85 -1.48
CA PRO A 116 -23.62 22.50 -1.21
C PRO A 116 -22.75 21.69 -0.24
N GLY A 117 -21.44 21.68 -0.50
CA GLY A 117 -20.44 21.06 0.38
C GLY A 117 -20.16 19.57 0.11
N SER A 118 -20.70 19.02 -0.98
CA SER A 118 -20.42 17.67 -1.47
C SER A 118 -19.00 17.52 -2.02
N MET A 119 -18.39 18.60 -2.49
CA MET A 119 -17.02 18.66 -3.03
C MET A 119 -15.96 19.03 -2.00
N ASP A 120 -16.33 19.52 -0.82
CA ASP A 120 -15.41 20.08 0.18
C ASP A 120 -14.27 19.14 0.56
N TYR A 121 -14.58 17.85 0.73
CA TYR A 121 -13.60 16.83 1.09
C TYR A 121 -12.56 16.65 -0.01
N ILE A 122 -13.00 16.47 -1.25
CA ILE A 122 -12.12 16.25 -2.41
C ILE A 122 -11.21 17.46 -2.62
N GLN A 123 -11.77 18.67 -2.54
CA GLN A 123 -11.05 19.92 -2.74
C GLN A 123 -9.97 20.13 -1.69
N LYS A 124 -10.25 19.83 -0.43
CA LYS A 124 -9.26 19.88 0.65
C LYS A 124 -8.17 18.81 0.48
N THR A 125 -8.55 17.60 0.10
CA THR A 125 -7.61 16.48 -0.06
C THR A 125 -6.63 16.71 -1.22
N TYR A 126 -7.13 17.15 -2.38
CA TYR A 126 -6.32 17.31 -3.59
C TYR A 126 -5.88 18.75 -3.86
N SER A 127 -6.23 19.70 -2.98
CA SER A 127 -5.92 21.13 -3.16
C SER A 127 -6.33 21.65 -4.55
N CYS A 128 -7.59 21.40 -4.89
CA CYS A 128 -8.19 21.69 -6.19
C CYS A 128 -9.51 22.45 -6.03
N CYS A 129 -10.04 23.04 -7.11
CA CYS A 129 -11.35 23.70 -7.08
C CYS A 129 -12.18 23.38 -8.33
N GLY A 130 -13.45 23.11 -8.12
CA GLY A 130 -14.40 22.75 -9.17
C GLY A 130 -14.09 21.39 -9.80
N ARG A 131 -14.74 21.11 -10.93
CA ARG A 131 -14.55 19.86 -11.67
C ARG A 131 -13.32 19.95 -12.57
N ASN A 132 -13.33 20.92 -13.48
CA ASN A 132 -12.27 21.27 -14.42
C ASN A 132 -11.58 22.58 -14.04
N SER A 133 -12.30 23.50 -13.40
CA SER A 133 -11.75 24.79 -12.94
C SER A 133 -12.60 25.39 -11.82
N ALA A 134 -12.02 26.33 -11.06
CA ALA A 134 -12.76 27.17 -10.13
C ALA A 134 -13.92 27.94 -10.78
N GLN A 135 -13.85 28.18 -12.09
CA GLN A 135 -14.90 28.85 -12.85
C GLN A 135 -16.20 28.04 -12.94
N ASP A 136 -16.15 26.72 -12.75
CA ASP A 136 -17.33 25.85 -12.82
C ASP A 136 -18.38 26.24 -11.75
N TYR A 137 -17.95 26.87 -10.65
CA TYR A 137 -18.85 27.39 -9.61
C TYR A 137 -19.65 28.62 -10.06
N LEU A 138 -19.20 29.35 -11.09
CA LEU A 138 -19.94 30.49 -11.64
C LEU A 138 -21.24 30.05 -12.33
N GLU A 139 -21.29 28.81 -12.83
CA GLU A 139 -22.46 28.21 -13.46
C GLU A 139 -23.52 27.77 -12.44
N ILE A 140 -23.14 27.68 -11.17
CA ILE A 140 -24.00 27.21 -10.08
C ILE A 140 -24.70 28.40 -9.42
N SER A 141 -26.02 28.52 -9.63
CA SER A 141 -26.81 29.68 -9.22
C SER A 141 -26.75 29.98 -7.72
N TYR A 142 -26.68 28.95 -6.86
CA TYR A 142 -26.71 29.18 -5.41
C TYR A 142 -25.41 29.75 -4.85
N TRP A 143 -24.27 29.60 -5.55
CA TRP A 143 -22.99 30.15 -5.11
C TRP A 143 -22.83 31.64 -5.45
N ASN A 144 -23.74 32.26 -6.21
CA ASN A 144 -23.73 33.70 -6.49
C ASN A 144 -22.36 34.25 -6.93
N ALA A 145 -21.70 33.58 -7.89
CA ALA A 145 -20.36 33.91 -8.38
C ALA A 145 -19.24 33.86 -7.31
N SER A 146 -19.45 33.11 -6.23
CA SER A 146 -18.43 32.79 -5.22
C SER A 146 -18.05 31.31 -5.29
N VAL A 147 -17.01 30.93 -4.54
CA VAL A 147 -16.55 29.54 -4.42
C VAL A 147 -16.61 29.10 -2.95
N PRO A 148 -16.73 27.79 -2.67
CA PRO A 148 -16.67 27.30 -1.30
C PRO A 148 -15.29 27.55 -0.67
N ASN A 149 -15.25 27.69 0.65
CA ASN A 149 -14.00 27.90 1.38
C ASN A 149 -12.99 26.76 1.18
N SER A 150 -13.45 25.53 0.89
CA SER A 150 -12.62 24.37 0.55
C SER A 150 -11.76 24.56 -0.71
N CYS A 151 -12.13 25.49 -1.59
CA CYS A 151 -11.35 25.85 -2.78
C CYS A 151 -10.13 26.74 -2.48
N CYS A 152 -9.93 27.13 -1.22
CA CYS A 152 -8.86 28.05 -0.86
C CYS A 152 -7.99 27.49 0.26
N LYS A 153 -6.70 27.83 0.17
CA LYS A 153 -5.73 27.52 1.21
C LYS A 153 -6.18 28.06 2.57
N ASP A 154 -6.06 27.22 3.61
CA ASP A 154 -6.46 27.52 4.98
C ASP A 154 -7.94 27.95 5.14
N ASN A 155 -8.80 27.54 4.19
CA ASN A 155 -10.20 27.96 4.09
C ASN A 155 -10.38 29.49 3.95
N ASN A 156 -9.38 30.21 3.45
CA ASN A 156 -9.41 31.66 3.32
C ASN A 156 -9.46 32.10 1.84
N CYS A 157 -10.67 32.31 1.35
CA CYS A 157 -10.95 32.80 0.00
C CYS A 157 -10.99 34.33 -0.14
N VAL A 158 -10.65 35.08 0.91
CA VAL A 158 -10.60 36.56 0.85
C VAL A 158 -9.42 37.02 0.00
N ASN A 159 -8.30 36.29 0.08
CA ASN A 159 -7.13 36.54 -0.74
C ASN A 159 -7.19 35.71 -2.04
N PRO A 160 -7.28 36.33 -3.23
CA PRO A 160 -7.34 35.60 -4.49
C PRO A 160 -6.10 34.74 -4.77
N LEU A 161 -4.97 35.02 -4.12
CA LEU A 161 -3.75 34.19 -4.21
C LEU A 161 -3.90 32.80 -3.55
N ASN A 162 -4.89 32.62 -2.68
CA ASN A 162 -5.13 31.35 -1.99
C ASN A 162 -6.04 30.41 -2.78
N LEU A 163 -6.63 30.86 -3.89
CA LEU A 163 -7.57 30.09 -4.69
C LEU A 163 -6.86 28.97 -5.47
N TYR A 164 -7.35 27.75 -5.35
CA TYR A 164 -6.93 26.66 -6.22
C TYR A 164 -7.52 26.85 -7.61
N ALA A 165 -6.72 27.33 -8.57
CA ALA A 165 -7.20 27.58 -9.94
C ALA A 165 -7.38 26.30 -10.77
N ILE A 166 -6.75 25.20 -10.38
CA ILE A 166 -6.70 23.93 -11.11
C ILE A 166 -7.89 23.06 -10.69
N GLY A 167 -8.53 22.42 -11.68
CA GLY A 167 -9.65 21.49 -11.47
C GLY A 167 -9.28 20.22 -10.72
N CYS A 168 -10.26 19.63 -10.05
CA CYS A 168 -10.07 18.38 -9.31
C CYS A 168 -9.81 17.18 -10.20
N ILE A 169 -10.38 17.11 -11.41
CA ILE A 169 -10.08 16.01 -12.34
C ILE A 169 -8.58 15.96 -12.65
N THR A 170 -8.01 17.08 -13.09
CA THR A 170 -6.58 17.16 -13.41
C THR A 170 -5.69 16.91 -12.19
N LYS A 171 -6.03 17.44 -11.01
CA LYS A 171 -5.24 17.20 -9.80
C LYS A 171 -5.26 15.76 -9.32
N VAL A 172 -6.40 15.10 -9.44
CA VAL A 172 -6.51 13.67 -9.13
C VAL A 172 -5.66 12.87 -10.11
N GLU A 173 -5.70 13.18 -11.41
CA GLU A 173 -4.85 12.49 -12.40
C GLU A 173 -3.35 12.67 -12.13
N GLU A 174 -2.91 13.90 -11.83
CA GLU A 174 -1.53 14.21 -11.46
C GLU A 174 -1.11 13.43 -10.20
N ALA A 175 -1.95 13.41 -9.17
CA ALA A 175 -1.66 12.68 -7.93
C ALA A 175 -1.44 11.18 -8.18
N PHE A 176 -2.28 10.55 -9.01
CA PHE A 176 -2.10 9.13 -9.36
C PHE A 176 -0.88 8.89 -10.26
N ALA A 177 -0.52 9.84 -11.13
CA ALA A 177 0.64 9.72 -12.02
C ALA A 177 1.97 9.80 -11.26
N ASP A 178 2.10 10.74 -10.33
CA ASP A 178 3.30 10.93 -9.52
C ASP A 178 3.54 9.72 -8.59
N GLU A 179 2.48 9.24 -7.93
CA GLU A 179 2.58 8.07 -7.05
C GLU A 179 2.85 6.76 -7.80
N ALA A 180 2.49 6.68 -9.08
CA ALA A 180 2.63 5.46 -9.88
C ALA A 180 4.10 5.07 -10.14
N THR A 181 4.98 6.04 -10.39
CA THR A 181 6.39 5.73 -10.74
C THR A 181 7.18 5.16 -9.57
N VAL A 182 7.09 5.81 -8.41
CA VAL A 182 7.78 5.35 -7.18
C VAL A 182 7.26 3.98 -6.78
N SER A 183 5.94 3.81 -6.74
CA SER A 183 5.35 2.59 -6.24
C SER A 183 5.55 1.39 -7.18
N ARG A 184 5.54 1.60 -8.51
CA ARG A 184 5.96 0.57 -9.49
C ARG A 184 7.38 0.09 -9.22
N SER A 185 8.32 1.01 -8.97
CA SER A 185 9.70 0.60 -8.69
C SER A 185 9.82 -0.26 -7.43
N LEU A 186 9.06 0.05 -6.38
CA LEU A 186 9.02 -0.71 -5.14
C LEU A 186 8.44 -2.12 -5.33
N GLU A 187 7.39 -2.28 -6.14
CA GLU A 187 6.78 -3.59 -6.43
C GLU A 187 7.77 -4.55 -7.11
N TRP A 188 8.52 -4.08 -8.12
CA TRP A 188 9.51 -4.91 -8.80
C TRP A 188 10.68 -5.30 -7.89
N VAL A 189 11.13 -4.37 -7.03
CA VAL A 189 12.16 -4.65 -6.03
C VAL A 189 11.67 -5.70 -5.03
N LEU A 190 10.44 -5.57 -4.54
CA LEU A 190 9.84 -6.52 -3.60
C LEU A 190 9.69 -7.91 -4.23
N LEU A 191 9.19 -7.98 -5.46
CA LEU A 191 9.07 -9.23 -6.21
C LEU A 191 10.42 -9.93 -6.36
N GLY A 192 11.46 -9.20 -6.78
CA GLY A 192 12.80 -9.75 -6.93
C GLY A 192 13.38 -10.24 -5.61
N PHE A 193 13.17 -9.48 -4.53
CA PHE A 193 13.61 -9.84 -3.19
C PHE A 193 12.92 -11.11 -2.66
N ASP A 194 11.60 -11.24 -2.85
CA ASP A 194 10.84 -12.43 -2.45
C ASP A 194 11.26 -13.68 -3.24
N VAL A 195 11.60 -13.55 -4.53
CA VAL A 195 12.16 -14.64 -5.33
C VAL A 195 13.50 -15.12 -4.77
N VAL A 196 14.38 -14.18 -4.37
CA VAL A 196 15.67 -14.54 -3.75
C VAL A 196 15.44 -15.28 -2.43
N ILE A 197 14.58 -14.75 -1.55
CA ILE A 197 14.26 -15.42 -0.29
C ILE A 197 13.66 -16.81 -0.53
N LEU A 198 12.71 -16.93 -1.46
CA LEU A 198 12.07 -18.20 -1.78
C LEU A 198 13.12 -19.23 -2.25
N SER A 199 14.06 -18.82 -3.10
CA SER A 199 15.12 -19.71 -3.59
C SER A 199 16.00 -20.23 -2.44
N LEU A 200 16.42 -19.35 -1.52
CA LEU A 200 17.20 -19.71 -0.35
C LEU A 200 16.41 -20.64 0.58
N ALA A 201 15.12 -20.35 0.79
CA ALA A 201 14.22 -21.14 1.63
C ALA A 201 14.01 -22.56 1.08
N ILE A 202 13.82 -22.70 -0.24
CA ILE A 202 13.68 -24.00 -0.92
C ILE A 202 14.98 -24.81 -0.78
N ILE A 203 16.14 -24.19 -1.04
CA ILE A 203 17.45 -24.87 -0.89
C ILE A 203 17.61 -25.40 0.54
N LEU A 204 17.30 -24.57 1.54
CA LEU A 204 17.41 -24.95 2.95
C LEU A 204 16.38 -26.04 3.33
N ALA A 205 15.15 -25.94 2.84
CA ALA A 205 14.08 -26.91 3.08
C ALA A 205 14.43 -28.28 2.49
N ILE A 206 14.91 -28.33 1.25
CA ILE A 206 15.36 -29.56 0.58
C ILE A 206 16.53 -30.17 1.36
N HIS A 207 17.52 -29.35 1.73
CA HIS A 207 18.69 -29.80 2.48
C HIS A 207 18.29 -30.45 3.81
N TYR A 208 17.43 -29.80 4.62
CA TYR A 208 16.97 -30.37 5.88
C TYR A 208 16.03 -31.57 5.69
N THR A 209 15.20 -31.59 4.64
CA THR A 209 14.38 -32.76 4.31
C THR A 209 15.26 -33.96 3.99
N ASN A 210 16.30 -33.78 3.18
CA ASN A 210 17.27 -34.83 2.83
C ASN A 210 18.07 -35.28 4.05
N ARG A 211 18.52 -34.35 4.90
CA ARG A 211 19.19 -34.67 6.16
C ARG A 211 18.30 -35.51 7.07
N ARG A 212 17.02 -35.12 7.25
CA ARG A 212 16.06 -35.86 8.06
C ARG A 212 15.79 -37.26 7.53
N ARG A 213 15.67 -37.43 6.20
CA ARG A 213 15.53 -38.75 5.57
C ARG A 213 16.71 -39.65 5.89
N ARG A 214 17.95 -39.14 5.83
CA ARG A 214 19.17 -39.92 6.14
C ARG A 214 19.27 -40.39 7.59
N TYR A 215 18.69 -39.68 8.56
CA TYR A 215 18.69 -40.10 9.97
C TYR A 215 17.58 -41.08 10.33
N ASN A 216 16.55 -41.20 9.48
CA ASN A 216 15.43 -42.11 9.70
C ASN A 216 15.65 -43.50 9.06
N TYR A 217 16.77 -43.70 8.35
CA TYR A 217 17.29 -44.98 7.91
C TYR A 217 18.43 -45.39 8.83
#